data_AF-A0A7C0ULU9-F1
#
_entry.id   AF-A0A7C0ULU9-F1
#
_cell.length_a   1.000
_cell.length_b   1.000
_cell.length_c   1.000
_cell.angle_alpha   90.00
_cell.angle_beta   90.00
_cell.angle_gamma   90.00
#
_symmetry.space_group_name_H-M   'P 1'
#
loop_
_entity.id
_entity.type
_entity.pdbx_description
1 polymer ?
#
loop_
_entity_poly.entity_id
_entity_poly.type
_entity_poly.pdbx_seq_one_letter_code
_entity_poly.pdbx_strand_id
1 'polypeptide(L)'
;MNNEKCISLPESILLIMYIGFTDLIGIILIFFGLDDFLILDLITFPVTQFYFRIKGVRSTYDLATNILECIPYLGALPMRTVGLIITIYLANHPTTTEGVKVAKAVKIIK
;
A
#
# COMPACT_ATOMS: atom_id res chain seq x y z
N MET A 1 -12.52 -8.13 -23.16
CA MET A 1 -12.62 -7.79 -21.72
C MET A 1 -12.18 -6.36 -21.57
N ASN A 2 -13.06 -5.43 -21.23
CA ASN A 2 -12.62 -4.10 -20.81
C ASN A 2 -11.75 -4.29 -19.56
N ASN A 3 -10.44 -4.06 -19.70
CA ASN A 3 -9.47 -4.03 -18.62
C ASN A 3 -9.76 -2.79 -17.74
N GLU A 4 -10.91 -2.75 -17.08
CA GLU A 4 -11.19 -1.75 -16.08
C GLU A 4 -10.32 -2.07 -14.86
N LYS A 5 -9.22 -1.32 -14.74
CA LYS A 5 -8.31 -1.38 -13.59
C LYS A 5 -9.12 -1.09 -12.33
N CYS A 6 -8.99 -1.94 -11.31
CA CYS A 6 -9.62 -1.70 -10.00
C CYS A 6 -9.09 -0.41 -9.35
N ILE A 7 -7.83 -0.09 -9.60
CA ILE A 7 -7.18 1.15 -9.16
C ILE A 7 -6.70 1.90 -10.41
N SER A 8 -7.18 3.12 -10.59
CA SER A 8 -6.80 3.93 -11.73
C SER A 8 -5.33 4.36 -11.64
N LEU A 9 -4.72 4.67 -12.80
CA LEU A 9 -3.34 5.17 -12.85
C LEU A 9 -3.14 6.45 -12.01
N PRO A 10 -4.02 7.47 -12.11
CA PRO A 10 -3.87 8.68 -11.29
C PRO A 10 -3.90 8.41 -9.79
N GLU A 11 -4.81 7.54 -9.33
CA GLU A 11 -4.91 7.17 -7.91
C GLU A 11 -3.67 6.43 -7.43
N SER A 12 -3.15 5.51 -8.24
CA SER A 12 -1.92 4.77 -7.94
C SER A 12 -0.73 5.72 -7.78
N ILE A 13 -0.60 6.69 -8.68
CA ILE A 13 0.46 7.70 -8.64
C ILE A 13 0.35 8.54 -7.36
N LEU A 14 -0.85 9.00 -7.00
CA LEU A 14 -1.06 9.79 -5.78
C LEU A 14 -0.67 9.02 -4.52
N LEU A 15 -1.02 7.73 -4.43
CA LEU A 15 -0.65 6.88 -3.30
C LEU A 15 0.84 6.61 -3.24
N ILE A 16 1.46 6.31 -4.37
CA ILE A 16 2.92 6.10 -4.45
C ILE A 16 3.65 7.38 -4.07
N MET A 17 3.18 8.54 -4.51
CA MET A 17 3.78 9.83 -4.14
C MET A 17 3.63 10.13 -2.65
N TYR A 18 2.45 9.87 -2.07
CA TYR A 18 2.20 10.08 -0.65
C TYR A 18 3.09 9.18 0.22
N ILE A 19 3.11 7.87 -0.07
CA ILE A 19 3.92 6.88 0.66
C ILE A 19 5.41 7.10 0.42
N GLY A 20 5.81 7.38 -0.81
CA GLY A 20 7.21 7.67 -1.14
C GLY A 20 7.72 8.94 -0.43
N PHE A 21 6.85 9.92 -0.20
CA PHE A 21 7.21 11.11 0.57
C PHE A 21 7.39 10.80 2.07
N THR A 22 6.55 9.94 2.64
CA THR A 22 6.72 9.51 4.04
C THR A 22 7.97 8.66 4.24
N ASP A 23 8.28 7.78 3.30
CA ASP A 23 9.51 6.97 3.30
C ASP A 23 10.74 7.89 3.22
N LEU A 24 10.71 8.94 2.38
CA LEU A 24 11.78 9.93 2.29
C LEU A 24 11.99 10.68 3.60
N ILE A 25 10.92 11.07 4.29
CA ILE A 25 11.01 11.71 5.61
C ILE A 25 11.63 10.75 6.62
N GLY A 26 11.20 9.48 6.65
CA GLY A 26 11.78 8.45 7.52
C GLY A 26 13.28 8.28 7.29
N ILE A 27 13.71 8.19 6.03
CA ILE A 27 15.13 8.11 5.66
C ILE A 27 15.89 9.34 6.18
N ILE A 28 15.36 10.55 5.98
CA ILE A 28 16.01 11.79 6.47
C ILE A 28 16.15 11.77 7.99
N LEU A 29 15.10 11.39 8.74
CA LEU A 29 15.14 11.33 10.20
C LEU A 29 16.25 10.41 10.72
N ILE A 30 16.44 9.26 10.08
CA ILE A 30 17.51 8.32 10.40
C ILE A 30 18.91 8.95 10.24
N PHE A 31 19.14 9.77 9.21
CA PHE A 31 20.42 10.47 9.02
C PHE A 31 20.72 11.49 10.13
N PHE A 32 19.67 12.04 10.76
CA PHE A 32 19.80 12.90 11.94
C PHE A 32 19.88 12.11 13.26
N GLY A 33 19.87 10.78 13.21
CA GLY A 33 19.79 9.91 14.39
C GLY A 33 18.48 10.08 15.17
N LEU A 34 17.47 10.68 14.52
CA LEU A 34 16.13 10.83 15.06
C LEU A 34 15.33 9.59 14.66
N ASP A 35 14.72 8.97 15.66
CA ASP A 35 13.73 7.92 15.45
C ASP A 35 12.35 8.57 15.26
N ASP A 36 11.56 8.07 14.34
CA ASP A 36 10.23 8.56 14.02
C ASP A 36 9.15 8.08 15.01
N PHE A 37 9.53 7.36 16.08
CA PHE A 37 8.68 6.95 17.22
C PHE A 37 7.32 6.39 16.82
N LEU A 38 7.25 5.67 15.70
CA LEU A 38 6.01 5.14 15.12
C LEU A 38 4.99 6.21 14.66
N ILE A 39 5.37 7.49 14.60
CA ILE A 39 4.49 8.59 14.18
C ILE A 39 4.18 8.49 12.68
N LEU A 40 5.19 8.22 11.87
CA LEU A 40 5.01 8.01 10.43
C LEU A 40 4.18 6.75 10.17
N ASP A 41 4.43 5.69 10.94
CA ASP A 41 3.66 4.45 10.88
C ASP A 41 2.17 4.66 11.23
N LEU A 42 1.90 5.43 12.28
CA LEU A 42 0.55 5.69 12.76
C LEU A 42 -0.29 6.49 11.75
N ILE A 43 0.35 7.32 10.92
CA ILE A 43 -0.34 8.14 9.92
C ILE A 43 -0.49 7.38 8.60
N THR A 44 0.54 6.66 8.15
CA THR A 44 0.54 5.95 6.86
C THR A 44 -0.30 4.68 6.88
N PHE A 45 -0.27 3.92 7.98
CA PHE A 45 -1.01 2.67 8.13
C PHE A 45 -2.53 2.83 7.94
N PRO A 46 -3.23 3.74 8.65
CA PRO A 46 -4.67 3.89 8.48
C PRO A 46 -5.03 4.44 7.10
N VAL A 47 -4.20 5.31 6.51
CA VAL A 47 -4.48 5.91 5.19
C VAL A 47 -4.46 4.84 4.09
N THR A 48 -3.43 4.00 4.06
CA THR A 48 -3.31 2.90 3.08
C THR A 48 -4.36 1.83 3.30
N GLN A 49 -4.54 1.37 4.55
CA GLN A 49 -5.55 0.36 4.87
C GLN A 49 -6.98 0.82 4.58
N PHE A 50 -7.31 2.07 4.90
CA PHE A 50 -8.63 2.61 4.62
C PHE A 50 -8.86 2.76 3.12
N TYR A 51 -7.84 3.20 2.37
CA TYR A 51 -7.91 3.30 0.92
C TYR A 51 -8.20 1.93 0.26
N PHE A 52 -7.41 0.90 0.60
CA PHE A 52 -7.61 -0.43 0.03
C PHE A 52 -8.93 -1.07 0.47
N ARG A 53 -9.39 -0.79 1.71
CA ARG A 53 -10.68 -1.24 2.21
C ARG A 53 -11.85 -0.59 1.47
N ILE A 54 -11.80 0.70 1.15
CA ILE A 54 -12.81 1.38 0.32
C ILE A 54 -12.85 0.76 -1.09
N LYS A 55 -11.69 0.44 -1.66
CA LYS A 55 -11.59 -0.17 -2.99
C LYS A 55 -11.91 -1.67 -3.02
N GLY A 56 -12.17 -2.30 -1.86
CA GLY A 56 -12.47 -3.73 -1.76
C GLY A 56 -11.29 -4.65 -2.10
N VAL A 57 -10.06 -4.13 -2.05
CA VAL A 57 -8.83 -4.86 -2.37
C VAL A 57 -8.24 -5.46 -1.10
N ARG A 58 -7.81 -6.73 -1.16
CA ARG A 58 -7.08 -7.36 -0.06
C ARG A 58 -5.68 -6.76 0.04
N SER A 59 -5.48 -5.94 1.06
CA SER A 59 -4.24 -5.23 1.36
C SER A 59 -3.20 -6.10 2.11
N THR A 60 -3.10 -7.39 1.81
CA THR A 60 -2.29 -8.33 2.61
C THR A 60 -0.79 -8.03 2.54
N TYR A 61 -0.31 -7.59 1.38
CA TYR A 61 1.11 -7.27 1.17
C TYR A 61 1.47 -5.92 1.81
N ASP A 62 0.62 -4.92 1.64
CA ASP A 62 0.74 -3.62 2.32
C ASP A 62 0.63 -3.75 3.86
N LEU A 63 -0.22 -4.63 4.38
CA LEU A 63 -0.23 -4.98 5.82
C LEU A 63 1.09 -5.63 6.26
N ALA A 64 1.62 -6.58 5.49
CA ALA A 64 2.85 -7.26 5.83
C ALA A 64 4.05 -6.31 5.83
N THR A 65 4.16 -5.41 4.84
CA THR A 65 5.23 -4.41 4.79
C THR A 65 5.07 -3.38 5.91
N ASN A 66 3.85 -2.95 6.22
CA ASN A 66 3.60 -2.08 7.38
C ASN A 66 4.04 -2.72 8.71
N ILE A 67 3.83 -4.02 8.91
CA ILE A 67 4.29 -4.74 10.11
C ILE A 67 5.81 -4.88 10.12
N LEU A 68 6.42 -5.11 8.96
CA LEU A 68 7.88 -5.19 8.83
C LEU A 68 8.57 -3.85 9.10
N GLU A 69 7.93 -2.72 8.78
CA GLU A 69 8.47 -1.39 9.07
C GLU A 69 8.45 -1.02 10.55
N CYS A 70 7.55 -1.60 11.36
CA CYS A 70 7.60 -1.44 12.81
C CYS A 70 8.90 -2.01 13.43
N ILE A 71 9.69 -2.79 12.69
CA ILE A 71 10.99 -3.28 13.14
C ILE A 71 12.04 -2.17 12.88
N PRO A 72 12.68 -1.63 13.93
CA PRO A 72 13.73 -0.64 13.76
C PRO A 72 14.84 -1.17 12.85
N TYR A 73 15.42 -0.31 12.02
CA TYR A 73 16.34 -0.59 10.89
C TYR A 73 15.71 -1.18 9.61
N LEU A 74 14.60 -1.92 9.70
CA LEU A 74 13.86 -2.38 8.50
C LEU A 74 12.87 -1.32 7.99
N GLY A 75 12.32 -0.49 8.89
CA GLY A 75 11.52 0.69 8.57
C GLY A 75 12.29 1.82 7.87
N ALA A 76 13.62 1.73 7.84
CA ALA A 76 14.48 2.67 7.09
C ALA A 76 14.40 2.49 5.57
N LEU A 77 13.96 1.31 5.13
CA LEU A 77 13.86 0.97 3.72
C LEU A 77 12.47 1.34 3.21
N PRO A 78 12.32 1.68 1.91
CA PRO A 78 11.03 2.00 1.31
C PRO A 78 10.18 0.74 1.08
N MET A 79 9.95 -0.04 2.13
CA MET A 79 9.25 -1.33 2.10
C MET A 79 7.75 -1.11 1.88
N ARG A 80 7.16 -0.07 2.46
CA ARG A 80 5.80 0.41 2.22
C ARG A 80 5.57 0.75 0.77
N THR A 81 6.48 1.52 0.16
CA THR A 81 6.37 1.83 -1.27
C THR A 81 6.34 0.55 -2.11
N VAL A 82 7.21 -0.42 -1.83
CA VAL A 82 7.24 -1.70 -2.54
C VAL A 82 5.97 -2.52 -2.30
N GLY A 83 5.51 -2.62 -1.05
CA GLY A 83 4.28 -3.33 -0.68
C GLY A 83 3.03 -2.74 -1.33
N LEU A 84 2.95 -1.40 -1.40
CA LEU A 84 1.89 -0.67 -2.08
C LEU A 84 1.89 -0.97 -3.58
N ILE A 85 3.05 -0.89 -4.26
CA ILE A 85 3.18 -1.18 -5.69
C ILE A 85 2.77 -2.62 -6.00
N ILE A 86 3.22 -3.58 -5.19
CA ILE A 86 2.84 -4.99 -5.33
C ILE A 86 1.33 -5.17 -5.15
N THR A 87 0.75 -4.52 -4.14
CA THR A 87 -0.70 -4.58 -3.87
C THR A 87 -1.51 -3.99 -5.03
N ILE A 88 -1.10 -2.84 -5.57
CA ILE A 88 -1.74 -2.21 -6.75
C ILE A 88 -1.59 -3.09 -7.99
N TYR A 89 -0.42 -3.68 -8.20
CA TYR A 89 -0.16 -4.56 -9.34
C TYR A 89 -1.05 -5.82 -9.29
N LEU A 90 -1.12 -6.48 -8.13
CA LEU A 90 -1.97 -7.67 -7.93
C LEU A 90 -3.46 -7.35 -8.00
N ALA A 91 -3.87 -6.15 -7.56
CA ALA A 91 -5.24 -5.68 -7.70
C ALA A 91 -5.63 -5.47 -9.18
N ASN A 92 -4.69 -5.03 -10.01
CA ASN A 92 -4.92 -4.77 -11.43
C ASN A 92 -4.64 -5.98 -12.34
N HIS A 93 -3.84 -6.95 -11.89
CA HIS A 93 -3.54 -8.21 -12.57
C HIS A 93 -3.76 -9.38 -11.60
N PRO A 94 -5.01 -9.85 -11.41
CA PRO A 94 -5.31 -10.97 -10.53
C PRO A 94 -4.80 -12.27 -11.16
N THR A 95 -3.53 -12.60 -10.93
CA THR A 95 -2.90 -13.88 -11.31
C THR A 95 -3.22 -15.02 -10.35
N THR A 96 -3.91 -14.72 -9.24
CA THR A 96 -4.31 -15.71 -8.23
C THR A 96 -5.83 -15.86 -8.21
N THR A 97 -6.30 -17.11 -8.23
CA THR A 97 -7.69 -17.61 -8.27
C THR A 97 -8.63 -16.97 -7.23
N GLU A 98 -8.09 -16.31 -6.20
CA GLU A 98 -8.82 -15.56 -5.17
C GLU A 98 -9.31 -14.19 -5.65
N GLY A 99 -8.54 -13.48 -6.49
CA GLY A 99 -8.91 -12.16 -7.03
C GLY A 99 -10.11 -12.20 -7.99
N VAL A 100 -10.28 -13.35 -8.67
CA VAL A 100 -11.41 -13.61 -9.58
C VAL A 100 -12.74 -13.72 -8.82
N LYS A 101 -12.74 -14.22 -7.58
CA LYS A 101 -13.96 -14.31 -6.75
C LYS A 101 -14.46 -12.94 -6.32
N VAL A 102 -13.54 -12.04 -5.94
CA VAL A 102 -13.87 -10.67 -5.51
C VAL A 102 -14.29 -9.80 -6.69
N ALA A 103 -13.59 -9.89 -7.83
CA ALA A 103 -13.98 -9.18 -9.06
C ALA A 103 -15.37 -9.61 -9.56
N LYS A 104 -15.73 -10.90 -9.43
CA LYS A 104 -17.09 -11.38 -9.69
C LYS A 104 -18.10 -10.82 -8.68
N ALA A 105 -17.78 -10.77 -7.38
CA ALA A 105 -18.68 -10.23 -6.37
C ALA A 105 -18.98 -8.72 -6.56
N VAL A 106 -17.96 -7.92 -6.89
CA VAL A 106 -18.13 -6.48 -7.19
C VAL A 106 -18.98 -6.26 -8.44
N LYS A 107 -18.83 -7.13 -9.45
CA LYS A 107 -19.63 -7.06 -10.69
C LYS A 107 -21.09 -7.48 -10.51
N ILE A 108 -21.44 -8.17 -9.41
CA ILE A 108 -22.81 -8.60 -9.10
C ILE A 108 -23.57 -7.51 -8.31
N ILE A 109 -22.85 -6.58 -7.68
CA ILE A 109 -23.42 -5.51 -6.84
C ILE A 109 -23.59 -4.19 -7.62
N LYS A 110 -23.03 -4.10 -8.83
CA LYS A 110 -23.23 -2.98 -9.77
C LYS A 110 -24.38 -3.30 -10.72
#